data_AF-A0A2W0D5L2-F1
#
_entry.id   AF-A0A2W0D5L2-F1
#
_cell.length_a   1.000
_cell.length_b   1.000
_cell.length_c   1.000
_cell.angle_alpha   90.00
_cell.angle_beta   90.00
_cell.angle_gamma   90.00
#
_symmetry.space_group_name_H-M   'P 1'
#
loop_
_entity.id
_entity.type
_entity.pdbx_description
1 polymer ?
#
loop_
_entity_poly.entity_id
_entity_poly.type
_entity_poly.pdbx_seq_one_letter_code
_entity_poly.pdbx_strand_id
1 'polypeptide(L)'
;MSDVNYSNFEQPDFDALSEEEKRQALRNLTELTDHHLKQQVLAIGMNSQEEDLVRIEAWRALGIASSSDPLDEVLHAAAQLVRDPDEDEDVQNYALQTLALLPITEAEIQLALEVLQGNAYILVKGAAFAVLAAHQHVSGARSALESLQSDADFGSSAKRVLQSNQGSDNP
;
A
#
# COMPACT_ATOMS: atom_id res chain seq x y z
N MET A 1 25.85 -9.81 -24.21
CA MET A 1 24.95 -8.65 -24.04
C MET A 1 23.94 -8.76 -25.16
N SER A 2 22.73 -9.17 -24.81
CA SER A 2 21.61 -9.34 -25.73
C SER A 2 20.55 -8.35 -25.29
N ASP A 3 20.38 -7.31 -26.09
CA ASP A 3 19.35 -6.31 -25.92
C ASP A 3 17.99 -6.99 -26.13
N VAL A 4 17.24 -7.14 -25.04
CA VAL A 4 15.85 -7.58 -25.09
C VAL A 4 15.04 -6.43 -25.64
N ASN A 5 14.50 -6.64 -26.83
CA ASN A 5 13.68 -5.68 -27.54
C ASN A 5 12.26 -5.71 -26.94
N TYR A 6 11.97 -4.81 -26.00
CA TYR A 6 10.64 -4.61 -25.40
C TYR A 6 9.72 -3.89 -26.39
N SER A 7 9.33 -4.56 -27.46
CA SER A 7 8.35 -4.05 -28.41
C SER A 7 7.45 -5.17 -28.93
N ASN A 8 6.71 -5.76 -27.99
CA ASN A 8 5.41 -6.40 -28.13
C ASN A 8 4.94 -6.72 -26.70
N PHE A 9 3.90 -6.04 -26.20
CA PHE A 9 3.36 -6.29 -24.85
C PHE A 9 2.57 -7.61 -24.84
N GLU A 10 3.28 -8.73 -24.88
CA GLU A 10 2.75 -9.96 -24.29
C GLU A 10 2.76 -9.73 -22.77
N GLN A 11 1.59 -9.88 -22.13
CA GLN A 11 1.52 -9.82 -20.67
C GLN A 11 2.43 -10.91 -20.10
N PRO A 12 3.27 -10.59 -19.10
CA PRO A 12 4.18 -11.58 -18.53
C PRO A 12 3.38 -12.73 -17.91
N ASP A 13 3.70 -13.95 -18.34
CA ASP A 13 3.20 -15.17 -17.68
C ASP A 13 4.01 -15.38 -16.40
N PHE A 14 3.54 -14.82 -15.29
CA PHE A 14 4.25 -14.86 -14.01
C PHE A 14 4.49 -16.28 -13.49
N ASP A 15 3.64 -17.26 -13.84
CA ASP A 15 3.77 -18.65 -13.40
C ASP A 15 4.99 -19.34 -14.03
N ALA A 16 5.46 -18.83 -15.17
CA ALA A 16 6.63 -19.37 -15.88
C ALA A 16 7.96 -18.72 -15.46
N LEU A 17 7.92 -17.65 -14.67
CA LEU A 17 9.09 -16.87 -14.27
C LEU A 17 9.71 -17.40 -12.96
N SER A 18 11.04 -17.31 -12.86
CA SER A 18 11.71 -17.42 -11.56
C SER A 18 11.36 -16.24 -10.65
N GLU A 19 11.56 -16.39 -9.35
CA GLU A 19 11.29 -15.33 -8.36
C GLU A 19 12.01 -14.01 -8.68
N GLU A 20 13.28 -14.06 -9.12
CA GLU A 20 14.02 -12.85 -9.51
C GLU A 20 13.43 -12.20 -10.77
N GLU A 21 13.00 -12.99 -11.75
CA GLU A 21 12.35 -12.49 -12.95
C GLU A 21 10.97 -11.89 -12.62
N LYS A 22 10.20 -12.52 -11.74
CA LYS A 22 8.93 -11.96 -11.23
C LYS A 22 9.16 -10.61 -10.55
N ARG A 23 10.13 -10.52 -9.62
CA ARG A 23 10.48 -9.24 -8.96
C ARG A 23 10.82 -8.17 -9.96
N GLN A 24 11.68 -8.49 -10.93
CA GLN A 24 12.11 -7.52 -11.93
C GLN A 24 10.95 -7.11 -12.86
N ALA A 25 10.08 -8.04 -13.24
CA ALA A 25 8.88 -7.77 -14.02
C ALA A 25 7.92 -6.85 -13.28
N LEU A 26 7.60 -7.15 -12.01
CA LEU A 26 6.73 -6.33 -11.16
C LEU A 26 7.32 -4.93 -10.95
N ARG A 27 8.62 -4.83 -10.69
CA ARG A 27 9.33 -3.54 -10.54
C ARG A 27 9.28 -2.67 -11.79
N ASN A 28 9.24 -3.30 -12.97
CA ASN A 28 9.19 -2.60 -14.26
C ASN A 28 7.78 -2.13 -14.64
N LEU A 29 6.74 -2.51 -13.87
CA LEU A 29 5.40 -2.00 -14.08
C LEU A 29 5.35 -0.52 -13.67
N THR A 30 5.20 0.35 -14.67
CA THR A 30 5.00 1.78 -14.45
C THR A 30 3.53 2.19 -14.44
N GLU A 31 2.68 1.37 -15.05
CA GLU A 31 1.23 1.52 -15.08
C GLU A 31 0.57 0.14 -15.07
N LEU A 32 -0.57 0.08 -14.40
CA LEU A 32 -1.47 -1.07 -14.41
C LEU A 32 -2.83 -0.56 -14.85
N THR A 33 -3.09 -0.59 -16.16
CA THR A 33 -4.38 -0.16 -16.74
C THR A 33 -5.24 -1.34 -17.20
N ASP A 34 -4.62 -2.50 -17.38
CA ASP A 34 -5.29 -3.73 -17.74
C ASP A 34 -5.84 -4.47 -16.50
N HIS A 35 -7.14 -4.76 -16.52
CA HIS A 35 -7.84 -5.42 -15.42
C HIS A 35 -7.29 -6.82 -15.13
N HIS A 36 -6.97 -7.59 -16.17
CA HIS A 36 -6.49 -8.96 -15.99
C HIS A 36 -5.10 -8.95 -15.35
N LEU A 37 -4.21 -8.09 -15.82
CA LEU A 37 -2.89 -7.91 -15.24
C LEU A 37 -2.97 -7.44 -13.78
N LYS A 38 -3.86 -6.50 -13.44
CA LYS A 38 -4.10 -6.11 -12.04
C LYS A 38 -4.51 -7.30 -11.17
N GLN A 39 -5.43 -8.13 -11.66
CA GLN A 39 -5.88 -9.32 -10.92
C GLN A 39 -4.75 -10.34 -10.74
N GLN A 40 -3.90 -10.54 -11.74
CA GLN A 40 -2.72 -11.40 -11.62
C GLN A 40 -1.76 -10.86 -10.57
N VAL A 41 -1.45 -9.56 -10.61
CA VAL A 41 -0.57 -8.93 -9.62
C VAL A 41 -1.16 -9.01 -8.21
N LEU A 42 -2.48 -8.81 -8.06
CA LEU A 42 -3.17 -9.00 -6.78
C LEU A 42 -3.08 -10.45 -6.29
N ALA A 43 -3.26 -11.42 -7.18
CA ALA A 43 -3.13 -12.84 -6.84
C ALA A 43 -1.71 -13.17 -6.34
N ILE A 44 -0.67 -12.59 -6.97
CA ILE A 44 0.72 -12.73 -6.51
C ILE A 44 0.88 -12.14 -5.11
N GLY A 45 0.42 -10.90 -4.87
CA GLY A 45 0.53 -10.24 -3.58
C GLY A 45 -0.16 -11.00 -2.43
N MET A 46 -1.25 -11.72 -2.74
CA MET A 46 -2.03 -12.51 -1.78
C MET A 46 -1.54 -13.96 -1.62
N ASN A 47 -0.64 -14.44 -2.46
CA ASN A 47 -0.21 -15.84 -2.42
C ASN A 47 0.88 -16.05 -1.35
N SER A 48 0.51 -16.60 -0.20
CA SER A 48 1.44 -16.93 0.90
C SER A 48 2.48 -18.00 0.57
N GLN A 49 2.43 -18.62 -0.62
CA GLN A 49 3.46 -19.53 -1.10
C GLN A 49 4.52 -18.83 -1.96
N GLU A 50 4.31 -17.57 -2.34
CA GLU A 50 5.31 -16.74 -3.04
C GLU A 50 6.34 -16.17 -2.06
N GLU A 51 7.53 -15.84 -2.55
CA GLU A 51 8.54 -15.16 -1.73
C GLU A 51 8.03 -13.78 -1.30
N ASP A 52 8.21 -13.40 -0.03
CA ASP A 52 7.74 -12.10 0.49
C ASP A 52 8.25 -10.92 -0.33
N LEU A 53 9.49 -10.99 -0.85
CA LEU A 53 10.03 -9.96 -1.73
C LEU A 53 9.29 -9.83 -3.07
N VAL A 54 8.74 -10.92 -3.62
CA VAL A 54 7.88 -10.88 -4.81
C VAL A 54 6.53 -10.26 -4.45
N ARG A 55 5.95 -10.68 -3.32
CA ARG A 55 4.67 -10.15 -2.82
C ARG A 55 4.75 -8.65 -2.54
N ILE A 56 5.85 -8.18 -1.96
CA ILE A 56 6.15 -6.76 -1.72
C ILE A 56 6.16 -5.95 -3.03
N GLU A 57 6.85 -6.43 -4.07
CA GLU A 57 6.87 -5.74 -5.37
C GLU A 57 5.49 -5.75 -6.03
N ALA A 58 4.68 -6.80 -5.82
CA ALA A 58 3.30 -6.83 -6.29
C ALA A 58 2.44 -5.76 -5.61
N TRP A 59 2.51 -5.64 -4.28
CA TRP A 59 1.80 -4.58 -3.54
C TRP A 59 2.25 -3.18 -3.95
N ARG A 60 3.56 -2.98 -4.13
CA ARG A 60 4.10 -1.73 -4.66
C ARG A 60 3.54 -1.40 -6.04
N ALA A 61 3.50 -2.37 -6.96
CA ALA A 61 2.93 -2.18 -8.30
C ALA A 61 1.44 -1.80 -8.22
N LEU A 62 0.66 -2.44 -7.34
CA LEU A 62 -0.75 -2.11 -7.10
C LEU A 62 -0.94 -0.67 -6.59
N GLY A 63 -0.03 -0.15 -5.78
CA GLY A 63 -0.08 1.24 -5.32
C GLY A 63 0.21 2.28 -6.41
N ILE A 64 0.93 1.88 -7.47
CA ILE A 64 1.20 2.72 -8.65
C ILE A 64 0.05 2.64 -9.67
N ALA A 65 -0.72 1.55 -9.63
CA ALA A 65 -1.89 1.36 -10.48
C ALA A 65 -2.88 2.51 -10.29
N SER A 66 -3.39 3.06 -11.39
CA SER A 66 -4.48 4.03 -11.32
C SER A 66 -5.69 3.40 -10.62
N SER A 67 -6.47 4.22 -9.92
CA SER A 67 -7.66 3.87 -9.12
C SER A 67 -8.83 3.23 -9.87
N SER A 68 -8.59 2.73 -11.08
CA SER A 68 -9.57 1.96 -11.85
C SER A 68 -9.72 0.53 -11.33
N ASP A 69 -10.78 -0.14 -11.76
CA ASP A 69 -11.12 -1.51 -11.36
C ASP A 69 -9.92 -2.48 -11.42
N PRO A 70 -9.81 -3.42 -10.46
CA PRO A 70 -10.73 -3.67 -9.34
C PRO A 70 -10.24 -3.03 -8.02
N LEU A 71 -10.54 -1.74 -7.77
CA LEU A 71 -10.07 -1.02 -6.58
C LEU A 71 -10.58 -1.66 -5.27
N ASP A 72 -11.86 -1.96 -5.19
CA ASP A 72 -12.48 -2.51 -3.98
C ASP A 72 -11.87 -3.87 -3.58
N GLU A 73 -11.50 -4.70 -4.56
CA GLU A 73 -10.82 -5.97 -4.32
C GLU A 73 -9.43 -5.75 -3.72
N VAL A 74 -8.68 -4.78 -4.24
CA VAL A 74 -7.35 -4.42 -3.72
C VAL A 74 -7.44 -3.88 -2.29
N LEU A 75 -8.38 -2.98 -2.02
CA LEU A 75 -8.60 -2.42 -0.66
C LEU A 75 -8.95 -3.53 0.33
N HIS A 76 -9.86 -4.43 -0.06
CA HIS A 76 -10.28 -5.55 0.78
C HIS A 76 -9.11 -6.51 1.07
N ALA A 77 -8.34 -6.87 0.04
CA ALA A 77 -7.18 -7.73 0.16
C ALA A 77 -6.09 -7.11 1.06
N ALA A 78 -5.80 -5.82 0.91
CA ALA A 78 -4.85 -5.12 1.78
C ALA A 78 -5.31 -5.17 3.24
N ALA A 79 -6.59 -4.93 3.49
CA ALA A 79 -7.16 -5.00 4.84
C ALA A 79 -7.11 -6.41 5.45
N GLN A 80 -7.19 -7.46 4.63
CA GLN A 80 -7.01 -8.84 5.11
C GLN A 80 -5.57 -9.07 5.57
N LEU A 81 -4.56 -8.74 4.75
CA LEU A 81 -3.15 -8.92 5.09
C LEU A 81 -2.75 -8.14 6.35
N VAL A 82 -3.17 -6.87 6.43
CA VAL A 82 -2.85 -6.00 7.57
C VAL A 82 -3.42 -6.53 8.89
N ARG A 83 -4.52 -7.28 8.84
CA ARG A 83 -5.17 -7.85 10.03
C ARG A 83 -4.68 -9.26 10.36
N ASP A 84 -3.93 -9.90 9.47
CA ASP A 84 -3.41 -11.24 9.70
C ASP A 84 -2.19 -11.17 10.62
N PRO A 85 -2.27 -11.67 11.87
CA PRO A 85 -1.16 -11.61 12.81
C PRO A 85 0.02 -12.52 12.44
N ASP A 86 -0.18 -13.49 11.54
CA ASP A 86 0.84 -14.42 11.10
C ASP A 86 1.51 -13.96 9.78
N GLU A 87 1.04 -12.86 9.19
CA GLU A 87 1.62 -12.27 7.98
C GLU A 87 2.96 -11.59 8.26
N ASP A 88 3.84 -11.60 7.26
CA ASP A 88 5.13 -10.91 7.33
C ASP A 88 4.95 -9.39 7.47
N GLU A 89 5.70 -8.78 8.39
CA GLU A 89 5.58 -7.37 8.74
C GLU A 89 5.94 -6.45 7.56
N ASP A 90 6.84 -6.86 6.65
CA ASP A 90 7.17 -6.09 5.46
C ASP A 90 6.05 -6.17 4.42
N VAL A 91 5.38 -7.33 4.28
CA VAL A 91 4.19 -7.46 3.43
C VAL A 91 3.04 -6.59 3.96
N GLN A 92 2.76 -6.62 5.27
CA GLN A 92 1.76 -5.74 5.90
C GLN A 92 2.08 -4.26 5.70
N ASN A 93 3.35 -3.88 5.89
CA ASN A 93 3.84 -2.53 5.67
C ASN A 93 3.58 -2.07 4.22
N TYR A 94 3.90 -2.91 3.23
CA TYR A 94 3.66 -2.56 1.83
C TYR A 94 2.17 -2.53 1.46
N ALA A 95 1.33 -3.40 2.03
CA ALA A 95 -0.11 -3.30 1.87
C ALA A 95 -0.66 -1.95 2.39
N LEU A 96 -0.18 -1.47 3.54
CA LEU A 96 -0.53 -0.14 4.06
C LEU A 96 0.01 1.00 3.18
N GLN A 97 1.23 0.88 2.66
CA GLN A 97 1.77 1.86 1.71
C GLN A 97 0.94 1.93 0.43
N THR A 98 0.44 0.81 -0.06
CA THR A 98 -0.53 0.77 -1.17
C THR A 98 -1.79 1.56 -0.83
N LEU A 99 -2.36 1.38 0.37
CA LEU A 99 -3.53 2.16 0.82
C LEU A 99 -3.25 3.66 0.92
N ALA A 100 -2.01 4.07 1.24
CA ALA A 100 -1.64 5.48 1.27
C ALA A 100 -1.62 6.14 -0.13
N LEU A 101 -1.55 5.35 -1.20
CA LEU A 101 -1.50 5.82 -2.59
C LEU A 101 -2.87 5.75 -3.30
N LEU A 102 -3.73 4.84 -2.86
CA LEU A 102 -5.04 4.62 -3.47
C LEU A 102 -6.11 5.56 -2.89
N PRO A 103 -7.20 5.85 -3.63
CA PRO A 103 -8.38 6.44 -3.03
C PRO A 103 -8.97 5.44 -2.04
N ILE A 104 -9.20 5.90 -0.82
CA ILE A 104 -9.73 5.08 0.28
C ILE A 104 -10.97 5.70 0.91
N THR A 105 -11.60 4.94 1.80
CA THR A 105 -12.78 5.36 2.55
C THR A 105 -12.48 5.44 4.06
N GLU A 106 -13.49 5.77 4.86
CA GLU A 106 -13.41 5.73 6.31
C GLU A 106 -13.01 4.34 6.85
N ALA A 107 -13.29 3.26 6.11
CA ALA A 107 -12.95 1.90 6.53
C ALA A 107 -11.43 1.70 6.64
N GLU A 108 -10.66 2.20 5.67
CA GLU A 108 -9.21 2.11 5.66
C GLU A 108 -8.58 3.08 6.68
N ILE A 109 -9.21 4.22 6.94
CA ILE A 109 -8.83 5.12 8.05
C ILE A 109 -8.98 4.40 9.39
N GLN A 110 -10.08 3.68 9.59
CA GLN A 110 -10.33 2.91 10.80
C GLN A 110 -9.33 1.75 10.94
N LEU A 111 -8.98 1.06 9.84
CA LEU A 111 -7.93 0.05 9.81
C LEU A 111 -6.57 0.64 10.25
N ALA A 112 -6.17 1.78 9.71
CA ALA A 112 -4.92 2.43 10.09
C ALA A 112 -4.89 2.80 11.59
N LEU A 113 -6.01 3.26 12.14
CA LEU A 113 -6.17 3.50 13.57
C LEU A 113 -6.02 2.22 14.41
N GLU A 114 -6.66 1.12 13.99
CA GLU A 114 -6.54 -0.19 14.65
C GLU A 114 -5.07 -0.61 14.76
N VAL A 115 -4.31 -0.48 13.66
CA VAL A 115 -2.87 -0.81 13.63
C VAL A 115 -2.06 0.05 14.59
N LEU A 116 -2.29 1.38 14.59
CA LEU A 116 -1.56 2.32 15.46
C LEU A 116 -1.81 2.06 16.95
N GLN A 117 -3.06 1.76 17.30
CA GLN A 117 -3.49 1.46 18.67
C GLN A 117 -3.11 0.04 19.13
N GLY A 118 -2.88 -0.87 18.18
CA GLY A 118 -2.49 -2.25 18.43
C GLY A 118 -1.03 -2.42 18.85
N ASN A 119 -0.56 -3.67 18.83
CA ASN A 119 0.81 -4.06 19.14
C ASN A 119 1.68 -4.31 17.89
N ALA A 120 1.25 -3.83 16.72
CA ALA A 120 1.96 -4.02 15.46
C ALA A 120 3.40 -3.47 15.53
N TYR A 121 4.28 -4.05 14.73
CA TYR A 121 5.67 -3.61 14.60
C TYR A 121 5.74 -2.14 14.18
N ILE A 122 6.81 -1.45 14.60
CA ILE A 122 6.92 0.01 14.44
C ILE A 122 6.89 0.46 12.97
N LEU A 123 7.41 -0.36 12.03
CA LEU A 123 7.35 -0.03 10.60
C LEU A 123 5.91 -0.14 10.07
N VAL A 124 5.16 -1.15 10.49
CA VAL A 124 3.73 -1.32 10.15
C VAL A 124 2.91 -0.16 10.71
N LYS A 125 3.17 0.25 11.97
CA LYS A 125 2.59 1.46 12.55
C LYS A 125 2.96 2.72 11.77
N GLY A 126 4.22 2.83 11.33
CA GLY A 126 4.69 3.92 10.47
C GLY A 126 3.91 4.01 9.16
N ALA A 127 3.63 2.87 8.52
CA ALA A 127 2.83 2.81 7.31
C ALA A 127 1.36 3.18 7.56
N ALA A 128 0.78 2.72 8.66
CA ALA A 128 -0.57 3.12 9.06
C ALA A 128 -0.68 4.63 9.34
N PHE A 129 0.34 5.22 9.98
CA PHE A 129 0.42 6.68 10.12
C PHE A 129 0.46 7.38 8.74
N ALA A 130 1.21 6.83 7.77
CA ALA A 130 1.29 7.38 6.43
C ALA A 130 -0.07 7.39 5.71
N VAL A 131 -0.91 6.36 5.90
CA VAL A 131 -2.29 6.33 5.41
C VAL A 131 -3.08 7.53 5.95
N LEU A 132 -3.07 7.76 7.26
CA LEU A 132 -3.76 8.91 7.86
C LEU A 132 -3.24 10.26 7.33
N ALA A 133 -1.92 10.38 7.18
CA ALA A 133 -1.27 11.61 6.72
C ALA A 133 -1.61 11.95 5.27
N ALA A 134 -1.65 10.94 4.38
CA ALA A 134 -2.01 11.08 2.98
C ALA A 134 -3.49 11.45 2.78
N HIS A 135 -4.36 10.93 3.64
CA HIS A 135 -5.82 10.97 3.46
C HIS A 135 -6.54 11.88 4.45
N GLN A 136 -5.92 13.00 4.85
CA GLN A 136 -6.50 13.95 5.82
C GLN A 136 -7.88 14.51 5.47
N HIS A 137 -8.26 14.46 4.20
CA HIS A 137 -9.57 14.90 3.70
C HIS A 137 -10.66 13.85 3.91
N VAL A 138 -10.28 12.58 4.12
CA VAL A 138 -11.21 11.50 4.45
C VAL A 138 -11.65 11.67 5.89
N SER A 139 -12.95 11.50 6.12
CA SER A 139 -13.56 11.62 7.44
C SER A 139 -12.87 10.68 8.46
N GLY A 140 -12.67 11.19 9.67
CA GLY A 140 -11.92 10.51 10.74
C GLY A 140 -10.40 10.69 10.69
N ALA A 141 -9.78 10.89 9.51
CA ALA A 141 -8.32 10.92 9.38
C ALA A 141 -7.66 12.08 10.14
N ARG A 142 -8.23 13.27 10.02
CA ARG A 142 -7.73 14.45 10.74
C ARG A 142 -7.87 14.28 12.26
N SER A 143 -9.02 13.82 12.74
CA SER A 143 -9.26 13.59 14.17
C SER A 143 -8.33 12.50 14.74
N ALA A 144 -8.05 11.46 13.95
CA ALA A 144 -7.04 10.45 14.27
C ALA A 144 -5.66 11.10 14.49
N LEU A 145 -5.19 11.91 13.54
CA LEU A 145 -3.92 12.64 13.68
C LEU A 145 -3.92 13.58 14.88
N GLU A 146 -5.03 14.27 15.16
CA GLU A 146 -5.15 15.14 16.32
C GLU A 146 -4.98 14.38 17.64
N SER A 147 -5.53 13.16 17.73
CA SER A 147 -5.39 12.28 18.90
C SER A 147 -3.94 11.81 19.11
N LEU A 148 -3.18 11.65 18.03
CA LEU A 148 -1.79 11.19 18.06
C LEU A 148 -0.81 12.28 18.50
N GLN A 149 -1.19 13.55 18.64
CA GLN A 149 -0.25 14.64 18.96
C GLN A 149 0.51 14.48 20.30
N SER A 150 -0.01 13.63 21.20
CA SER A 150 0.63 13.28 22.48
C SER A 150 1.27 11.88 22.49
N ASP A 151 1.17 11.15 21.38
CA ASP A 151 1.77 9.84 21.21
C ASP A 151 3.30 9.94 21.26
N ALA A 152 3.94 8.95 21.88
CA ALA A 152 5.38 8.94 22.12
C ALA A 152 6.18 8.78 20.82
N ASP A 153 5.69 7.98 19.87
CA ASP A 153 6.37 7.65 18.63
C ASP A 153 5.94 8.61 17.51
N PHE A 154 4.64 8.89 17.42
CA PHE A 154 4.05 9.61 16.28
C PHE A 154 3.68 11.06 16.56
N GLY A 155 3.71 11.54 17.81
CA GLY A 155 3.15 12.84 18.16
C GLY A 155 3.83 14.05 17.53
N SER A 156 5.15 13.99 17.35
CA SER A 156 5.87 15.05 16.61
C SER A 156 5.52 15.06 15.12
N SER A 157 5.34 13.88 14.52
CA SER A 157 4.94 13.74 13.12
C SER A 157 3.50 14.19 12.91
N ALA A 158 2.57 13.81 13.80
CA ALA A 158 1.18 14.24 13.77
C ALA A 158 1.03 15.77 13.78
N LYS A 159 1.74 16.45 14.70
CA LYS A 159 1.76 17.92 14.76
C LYS A 159 2.24 18.54 13.45
N ARG A 160 3.32 18.01 12.88
CA ARG A 160 3.88 18.50 11.61
C ARG A 160 2.87 18.39 10.46
N VAL A 161 2.25 17.21 10.33
CA VAL A 161 1.25 16.92 9.28
C VAL A 161 0.03 17.84 9.39
N LEU A 162 -0.47 18.08 10.60
CA LEU A 162 -1.61 18.97 10.85
C LEU A 162 -1.29 20.44 10.58
N GLN A 163 -0.04 20.87 10.79
CA GLN A 163 0.43 22.23 10.53
C GLN A 163 0.68 22.51 9.05
N SER A 164 1.22 21.54 8.28
CA SER A 164 1.51 21.73 6.86
C SER A 164 0.26 22.07 6.03
N ASN A 165 -0.91 21.62 6.45
CA ASN A 165 -2.18 21.89 5.77
C ASN A 165 -2.89 23.17 6.24
N GLN A 166 -2.41 23.83 7.31
CA GLN A 166 -2.95 25.13 7.74
C GLN A 166 -2.35 26.31 6.94
N GLY A 167 -1.23 26.10 6.25
CA GLY A 167 -0.58 27.12 5.41
C GLY A 167 -1.18 27.29 4.01
N SER A 168 -2.03 26.34 3.58
CA SER A 168 -2.66 26.29 2.26
C SER A 168 -4.05 26.95 2.19
N ASP A 169 -4.61 27.36 3.33
CA ASP A 169 -5.96 27.94 3.44
C ASP A 169 -5.97 29.47 3.61
N ASN A 170 -4.90 30.18 3.23
CA ASN A 170 -4.95 31.64 3.11
C ASN A 170 -5.49 32.03 1.72
N PRO A 171 -6.71 32.61 1.62
CA PRO A 171 -7.27 33.12 0.36
C PRO A 171 -6.51 34.33 -0.19
#